data_AF-A0A8H3CWA7-F1
#
_entry.id   AF-A0A8H3CWA7-F1
#
_cell.length_a   1.000
_cell.length_b   1.000
_cell.length_c   1.000
_cell.angle_alpha   90.00
_cell.angle_beta   90.00
_cell.angle_gamma   90.00
#
_symmetry.space_group_name_H-M   'P 1'
#
loop_
_entity.id
_entity.type
_entity.pdbx_description
1 polymer ?
#
loop_
_entity_poly.entity_id
_entity_poly.type
_entity_poly.pdbx_seq_one_letter_code
_entity_poly.pdbx_strand_id
1 'polypeptide(L)'
;MSGLQQWYFSPIDMLKTPSTVHGCTLEEELSARQKGVELLLRVAGQLRLPVNAFVAAASYFHRFYMRNSIRDYNYRDIAATCIFLATKVEECGRKLKDVATTVLFKTNANLKPDTDIQVLETSKEHKKWTENILVYEETLLDSLCFDLVVESPHACLATVFNSTALGTGKHELFQVMDIALSQDSVSEGPQVLDSIVLNAWGIAHDTLRIPICLFFNARIIAASCFMVSLVSCSNLSTEWTDFPSPFDRYLSTDPSMLGWLEKFSLNFSDIQQISDCIFIMLYFYKTSEPNERVQSPVPYQQATRSAYIDSGAMAAY
;
A
#
# COMPACT_ATOMS: atom_id res chain seq x y z
N MET A 1 -2.10 -26.00 7.16
CA MET A 1 -2.28 -24.84 6.26
C MET A 1 -1.30 -23.78 6.75
N SER A 2 -0.34 -23.36 5.94
CA SER A 2 0.56 -22.27 6.33
C SER A 2 -0.27 -20.98 6.50
N GLY A 3 0.00 -20.20 7.56
CA GLY A 3 -0.76 -18.98 7.87
C GLY A 3 -0.86 -17.98 6.71
N LEU A 4 0.10 -18.01 5.77
CA LEU A 4 0.12 -17.18 4.57
C LEU A 4 -1.11 -17.35 3.65
N GLN A 5 -1.76 -18.52 3.60
CA GLN A 5 -2.89 -18.73 2.69
C GLN A 5 -4.23 -18.15 3.17
N GLN A 6 -4.36 -17.83 4.47
CA GLN A 6 -5.69 -17.51 5.04
C GLN A 6 -6.26 -16.17 4.57
N TRP A 7 -5.42 -15.28 4.05
CA TRP A 7 -5.78 -13.91 3.69
C TRP A 7 -5.81 -13.65 2.19
N TYR A 8 -5.63 -14.69 1.38
CA TYR A 8 -5.76 -14.58 -0.07
C TYR A 8 -7.11 -15.11 -0.52
N PHE A 9 -7.84 -14.27 -1.23
CA PHE A 9 -9.19 -14.50 -1.72
C PHE A 9 -9.22 -14.33 -3.23
N SER A 10 -10.20 -14.95 -3.88
CA SER A 10 -10.48 -14.59 -5.26
C SER A 10 -11.17 -13.21 -5.29
N PRO A 11 -10.93 -12.37 -6.30
CA PRO A 11 -11.68 -11.12 -6.47
C PRO A 11 -13.21 -11.30 -6.45
N ILE A 12 -13.72 -12.46 -6.91
CA ILE A 12 -15.16 -12.77 -6.88
C ILE A 12 -15.71 -12.93 -5.45
N ASP A 13 -14.87 -13.25 -4.48
CA ASP A 13 -15.27 -13.40 -3.08
C ASP A 13 -15.70 -12.07 -2.46
N MET A 14 -15.31 -10.94 -3.07
CA MET A 14 -15.82 -9.61 -2.70
C MET A 14 -17.34 -9.48 -2.88
N LEU A 15 -17.96 -10.31 -3.72
CA LEU A 15 -19.43 -10.36 -3.88
C LEU A 15 -20.14 -11.12 -2.75
N LYS A 16 -19.38 -11.68 -1.80
CA LYS A 16 -19.89 -12.53 -0.71
C LYS A 16 -19.36 -12.10 0.66
N THR A 17 -18.79 -10.91 0.77
CA THR A 17 -18.39 -10.34 2.07
C THR A 17 -19.60 -10.23 3.02
N PRO A 18 -19.38 -10.18 4.35
CA PRO A 18 -20.46 -9.92 5.29
C PRO A 18 -21.22 -8.61 5.00
N SER A 19 -20.53 -7.59 4.47
CA SER A 19 -21.18 -6.35 4.03
C SER A 19 -22.19 -6.59 2.91
N THR A 20 -21.82 -7.34 1.87
CA THR A 20 -22.72 -7.66 0.75
C THR A 20 -23.89 -8.55 1.18
N VAL A 21 -23.64 -9.51 2.08
CA VAL A 21 -24.71 -10.32 2.71
C VAL A 21 -25.67 -9.44 3.51
N HIS A 22 -25.19 -8.38 4.16
CA HIS A 22 -26.00 -7.38 4.86
C HIS A 22 -26.63 -6.33 3.93
N GLY A 23 -26.59 -6.54 2.61
CA GLY A 23 -27.24 -5.68 1.63
C GLY A 23 -26.45 -4.43 1.23
N CYS A 24 -25.16 -4.33 1.53
CA CYS A 24 -24.29 -3.35 0.85
C CYS A 24 -24.07 -3.75 -0.61
N THR A 25 -24.05 -2.77 -1.50
CA THR A 25 -23.50 -3.02 -2.84
C THR A 25 -21.97 -3.16 -2.75
N LEU A 26 -21.37 -3.83 -3.73
CA LEU A 26 -19.91 -3.92 -3.83
C LEU A 26 -19.27 -2.51 -3.89
N GLU A 27 -19.89 -1.59 -4.64
CA GLU A 27 -19.40 -0.22 -4.80
C GLU A 27 -19.44 0.56 -3.48
N GLU A 28 -20.52 0.43 -2.69
CA GLU A 28 -20.63 1.04 -1.37
C GLU A 28 -19.51 0.55 -0.44
N GLU A 29 -19.27 -0.77 -0.41
CA GLU A 29 -18.22 -1.35 0.41
C GLU A 29 -16.82 -0.89 -0.04
N LEU A 30 -16.53 -0.94 -1.34
CA LEU A 30 -15.24 -0.49 -1.89
C LEU A 30 -15.01 1.01 -1.62
N SER A 31 -16.03 1.85 -1.81
CA SER A 31 -15.95 3.29 -1.51
C SER A 31 -15.66 3.55 -0.04
N ALA A 32 -16.31 2.82 0.86
CA ALA A 32 -16.10 2.97 2.30
C ALA A 32 -14.72 2.42 2.73
N ARG A 33 -14.23 1.35 2.10
CA ARG A 33 -12.86 0.86 2.31
C ARG A 33 -11.82 1.91 1.87
N GLN A 34 -11.99 2.49 0.69
CA GLN A 34 -11.12 3.55 0.18
C GLN A 34 -11.10 4.76 1.13
N LYS A 35 -12.27 5.24 1.58
CA LYS A 35 -12.39 6.35 2.56
C LYS A 35 -11.73 6.00 3.90
N GLY A 36 -11.81 4.75 4.34
CA GLY A 36 -11.12 4.27 5.54
C GLY A 36 -9.61 4.34 5.40
N VAL A 37 -9.06 3.85 4.29
CA VAL A 37 -7.61 3.92 4.03
C VAL A 37 -7.14 5.36 3.84
N GLU A 38 -7.95 6.24 3.24
CA GLU A 38 -7.61 7.66 3.15
C GLU A 38 -7.53 8.33 4.53
N LEU A 39 -8.41 7.95 5.46
CA LEU A 39 -8.29 8.38 6.86
C LEU A 39 -7.01 7.83 7.49
N LEU A 40 -6.69 6.54 7.30
CA LEU A 40 -5.42 5.95 7.77
C LEU A 40 -4.23 6.77 7.27
N LEU A 41 -4.20 7.08 5.98
CA LEU A 41 -3.13 7.82 5.33
C LEU A 41 -2.92 9.21 5.96
N ARG A 42 -4.01 9.96 6.16
CA ARG A 42 -3.97 11.29 6.79
C ARG A 42 -3.50 11.25 8.25
N VAL A 43 -3.89 10.22 9.00
CA VAL A 43 -3.49 10.04 10.40
C VAL A 43 -2.02 9.57 10.48
N ALA A 44 -1.62 8.61 9.66
CA ALA A 44 -0.26 8.10 9.57
C ALA A 44 0.73 9.21 9.21
N GLY A 45 0.40 10.05 8.23
CA GLY A 45 1.21 11.22 7.87
C GLY A 45 1.37 12.23 9.01
N GLN A 46 0.27 12.54 9.72
CA GLN A 46 0.32 13.46 10.87
C GLN A 46 1.15 12.89 12.03
N LEU A 47 1.03 11.59 12.29
CA LEU A 47 1.79 10.87 13.29
C LEU A 47 3.20 10.48 12.81
N ARG A 48 3.57 10.82 11.57
CA ARG A 48 4.86 10.46 10.94
C ARG A 48 5.21 8.97 11.12
N LEU A 49 4.23 8.11 10.87
CA LEU A 49 4.43 6.67 10.99
C LEU A 49 5.32 6.16 9.86
N PRO A 50 6.14 5.12 10.11
CA PRO A 50 6.87 4.44 9.05
C PRO A 50 5.90 3.77 8.08
N VAL A 51 6.36 3.53 6.85
CA VAL A 51 5.54 2.93 5.78
C VAL A 51 5.02 1.55 6.17
N ASN A 52 5.81 0.73 6.87
CA ASN A 52 5.38 -0.59 7.33
C ASN A 52 4.15 -0.52 8.25
N ALA A 53 4.10 0.44 9.18
CA ALA A 53 2.94 0.66 10.04
C ALA A 53 1.70 1.07 9.25
N PHE A 54 1.86 1.88 8.20
CA PHE A 54 0.74 2.22 7.32
C PHE A 54 0.25 1.01 6.52
N VAL A 55 1.16 0.24 5.93
CA VAL A 55 0.85 -0.99 5.18
C VAL A 55 0.16 -2.03 6.07
N ALA A 56 0.64 -2.22 7.30
CA ALA A 56 0.04 -3.09 8.29
C ALA A 56 -1.38 -2.64 8.63
N ALA A 57 -1.57 -1.36 8.96
CA ALA A 57 -2.90 -0.81 9.27
C ALA A 57 -3.89 -0.97 8.11
N ALA A 58 -3.48 -0.69 6.87
CA ALA A 58 -4.33 -0.87 5.69
C ALA A 58 -4.67 -2.34 5.45
N SER A 59 -3.71 -3.25 5.67
CA SER A 59 -3.92 -4.69 5.53
C SER A 59 -4.87 -5.23 6.59
N TYR A 60 -4.71 -4.85 7.85
CA TYR A 60 -5.64 -5.19 8.94
C TYR A 60 -7.06 -4.73 8.62
N PHE A 61 -7.19 -3.50 8.14
CA PHE A 61 -8.45 -2.90 7.78
C PHE A 61 -9.15 -3.67 6.65
N HIS A 62 -8.43 -4.04 5.59
CA HIS A 62 -9.01 -4.84 4.51
C HIS A 62 -9.38 -6.26 4.96
N ARG A 63 -8.51 -6.91 5.73
CA ARG A 63 -8.75 -8.26 6.29
C ARG A 63 -9.96 -8.28 7.23
N PHE A 64 -10.13 -7.25 8.05
CA PHE A 64 -11.25 -7.12 8.99
C PHE A 64 -12.60 -7.18 8.27
N TYR A 65 -12.75 -6.44 7.18
CA TYR A 65 -14.00 -6.39 6.41
C TYR A 65 -14.25 -7.62 5.51
N MET A 66 -13.31 -8.56 5.43
CA MET A 66 -13.61 -9.89 4.89
C MET A 66 -14.41 -10.76 5.87
N ARG A 67 -14.42 -10.41 7.16
CA ARG A 67 -15.06 -11.19 8.23
C ARG A 67 -16.14 -10.40 8.99
N ASN A 68 -16.21 -9.09 8.80
CA ASN A 68 -17.17 -8.21 9.44
C ASN A 68 -17.84 -7.28 8.43
N SER A 69 -19.06 -6.84 8.74
CA SER A 69 -19.83 -5.96 7.87
C SER A 69 -19.56 -4.48 8.16
N ILE A 70 -19.47 -3.67 7.11
CA ILE A 70 -19.36 -2.20 7.22
C ILE A 70 -20.63 -1.53 7.73
N ARG A 71 -21.77 -2.25 7.72
CA ARG A 71 -23.02 -1.82 8.34
C ARG A 71 -22.95 -1.89 9.86
N ASP A 72 -22.23 -2.87 10.40
CA ASP A 72 -22.10 -3.10 11.84
C ASP A 72 -20.91 -2.31 12.41
N TYR A 73 -19.84 -2.21 11.65
CA TYR A 73 -18.60 -1.57 12.06
C TYR A 73 -18.25 -0.39 11.15
N ASN A 74 -18.34 0.83 11.69
CA ASN A 74 -18.02 2.03 10.95
C ASN A 74 -16.55 2.08 10.53
N TYR A 75 -16.30 2.36 9.25
CA TYR A 75 -14.95 2.40 8.67
C TYR A 75 -14.00 3.38 9.38
N ARG A 76 -14.50 4.46 9.99
CA ARG A 76 -13.65 5.42 10.71
C ARG A 76 -13.17 4.87 12.04
N ASP A 77 -14.04 4.18 12.77
CA ASP A 77 -13.71 3.53 14.04
C ASP A 77 -12.70 2.39 13.82
N ILE A 78 -12.93 1.55 12.81
CA ILE A 78 -12.01 0.46 12.48
C ILE A 78 -10.68 1.00 11.94
N ALA A 79 -10.67 2.04 11.11
CA ALA A 79 -9.43 2.67 10.66
C ALA A 79 -8.61 3.22 11.84
N ALA A 80 -9.24 3.97 12.75
CA ALA A 80 -8.56 4.47 13.95
C ALA A 80 -7.93 3.34 14.78
N THR A 81 -8.66 2.24 14.94
CA THR A 81 -8.24 1.04 15.65
C THR A 81 -7.08 0.33 14.94
N CYS A 82 -7.15 0.16 13.62
CA CYS A 82 -6.10 -0.46 12.83
C CYS A 82 -4.78 0.32 12.91
N ILE A 83 -4.84 1.66 12.88
CA ILE A 83 -3.63 2.48 13.06
C ILE A 83 -3.06 2.30 14.46
N PHE A 84 -3.91 2.34 15.50
CA PHE A 84 -3.43 2.17 16.87
C PHE A 84 -2.75 0.80 17.05
N LEU A 85 -3.38 -0.27 16.59
CA LEU A 85 -2.81 -1.61 16.62
C LEU A 85 -1.48 -1.68 15.85
N ALA A 86 -1.42 -1.14 14.63
CA ALA A 86 -0.20 -1.12 13.83
C ALA A 86 0.94 -0.36 14.52
N THR A 87 0.66 0.76 15.21
CA THR A 87 1.71 1.46 15.96
C THR A 87 2.30 0.67 17.11
N LYS A 88 1.55 -0.28 17.68
CA LYS A 88 2.06 -1.20 18.70
C LYS A 88 2.88 -2.32 18.09
N VAL A 89 2.38 -2.94 17.01
CA VAL A 89 3.05 -4.06 16.33
C VAL A 89 4.39 -3.63 15.72
N GLU A 90 4.42 -2.44 15.11
CA GLU A 90 5.62 -1.88 14.46
C GLU A 90 6.42 -0.97 15.42
N GLU A 91 6.19 -1.08 16.73
CA GLU A 91 6.96 -0.41 17.79
C GLU A 91 7.15 1.11 17.61
N CYS A 92 6.16 1.79 17.03
CA CYS A 92 6.24 3.22 16.67
C CYS A 92 6.15 4.18 17.89
N GLY A 93 5.89 3.67 19.10
CA GLY A 93 5.85 4.47 20.33
C GLY A 93 4.73 5.52 20.40
N ARG A 94 3.58 5.29 19.77
CA ARG A 94 2.43 6.22 19.79
C ARG A 94 1.44 5.89 20.90
N LYS A 95 1.01 6.90 21.67
CA LYS A 95 0.01 6.74 22.72
C LYS A 95 -1.39 6.78 22.14
N LEU A 96 -2.32 6.07 22.79
CA LEU A 96 -3.75 6.06 22.43
C LEU A 96 -4.33 7.49 22.33
N LYS A 97 -3.97 8.37 23.27
CA LYS A 97 -4.42 9.77 23.28
C LYS A 97 -4.00 10.52 22.02
N ASP A 98 -2.75 10.36 21.59
CA ASP A 98 -2.20 11.06 20.42
C ASP A 98 -2.90 10.59 19.13
N VAL A 99 -3.16 9.27 19.03
CA VAL A 99 -3.91 8.67 17.93
C VAL A 99 -5.34 9.21 17.90
N ALA A 100 -6.05 9.16 19.03
CA ALA A 100 -7.43 9.65 19.14
C ALA A 100 -7.54 11.15 18.82
N THR A 101 -6.63 11.97 19.34
CA THR A 101 -6.55 13.41 19.03
C THR A 101 -6.37 13.62 17.52
N THR A 102 -5.46 12.87 16.90
CA THR A 102 -5.20 12.99 15.46
C THR A 102 -6.42 12.58 14.62
N VAL A 103 -7.06 11.46 14.96
CA VAL A 103 -8.28 10.99 14.27
C VAL A 103 -9.40 12.01 14.41
N LEU A 104 -9.60 12.58 15.61
CA LEU A 104 -10.60 13.62 15.83
C LEU A 104 -10.36 14.84 14.93
N PHE A 105 -9.12 15.33 14.86
CA PHE A 105 -8.77 16.42 13.95
C PHE A 105 -9.02 16.11 12.46
N LYS A 106 -8.75 14.88 12.02
CA LYS A 106 -8.91 14.50 10.59
C LYS A 106 -10.35 14.14 10.21
N THR A 107 -11.21 13.87 11.19
CA THR A 107 -12.61 13.48 10.97
C THR A 107 -13.61 14.61 11.26
N ASN A 108 -13.24 15.60 12.09
CA ASN A 108 -14.11 16.72 12.43
C ASN A 108 -13.74 17.98 11.64
N ALA A 109 -14.48 18.26 10.58
CA ALA A 109 -14.27 19.41 9.70
C ALA A 109 -14.47 20.78 10.40
N ASN A 110 -15.12 20.82 11.56
CA ASN A 110 -15.36 22.06 12.30
C ASN A 110 -14.14 22.47 13.16
N LEU A 111 -13.18 21.57 13.36
CA LEU A 111 -11.98 21.88 14.15
C LEU A 111 -10.98 22.64 13.29
N LYS A 112 -10.51 23.76 13.83
CA LYS A 112 -9.45 24.54 13.18
C LYS A 112 -8.08 23.96 13.54
N PRO A 113 -7.06 24.11 12.67
CA PRO A 113 -5.71 23.61 12.95
C PRO A 113 -5.05 24.18 14.21
N ASP A 114 -5.48 25.36 14.67
CA ASP A 114 -5.02 26.08 15.85
C ASP A 114 -5.79 25.74 17.14
N THR A 115 -6.70 24.75 17.09
CA THR A 115 -7.47 24.33 18.26
C THR A 115 -6.54 23.81 19.36
N ASP A 116 -6.76 24.27 20.60
CA ASP A 116 -6.02 23.81 21.77
C ASP A 116 -6.22 22.30 22.01
N ILE A 117 -5.10 21.57 21.95
CA ILE A 117 -5.05 20.11 22.16
C ILE A 117 -5.53 19.74 23.56
N GLN A 118 -5.21 20.53 24.60
CA GLN A 118 -5.60 20.21 25.97
C GLN A 118 -7.12 20.26 26.15
N VAL A 119 -7.77 21.25 25.51
CA VAL A 119 -9.23 21.35 25.50
C VAL A 119 -9.82 20.15 24.78
N LEU A 120 -9.27 19.76 23.63
CA LEU A 120 -9.74 18.61 22.85
C LEU A 120 -9.61 17.30 23.61
N GLU A 121 -8.50 17.04 24.31
CA GLU A 121 -8.31 15.81 25.10
C GLU A 121 -9.33 15.66 26.24
N THR A 122 -9.92 16.76 26.71
CA THR A 122 -10.99 16.71 27.73
C THR A 122 -12.39 16.57 27.16
N SER A 123 -12.55 16.71 25.84
CA SER A 123 -13.84 16.68 25.14
C SER A 123 -14.52 15.31 25.21
N LYS A 124 -15.85 15.30 25.02
CA LYS A 124 -16.63 14.06 24.94
C LYS A 124 -16.29 13.27 23.68
N GLU A 125 -16.03 13.95 22.55
CA GLU A 125 -15.65 13.28 21.30
C GLU A 125 -14.32 12.56 21.43
N HIS A 126 -13.32 13.18 22.06
CA HIS A 126 -12.01 12.54 22.28
C HIS A 126 -12.13 11.28 23.14
N LYS A 127 -12.86 11.37 24.26
CA LYS A 127 -13.14 10.21 25.12
C LYS A 127 -13.81 9.07 24.35
N LYS A 128 -14.82 9.39 23.53
CA LYS A 128 -15.49 8.42 22.67
C LYS A 128 -14.51 7.73 21.72
N TRP A 129 -13.60 8.46 21.08
CA TRP A 129 -12.57 7.86 20.24
C TRP A 129 -11.65 6.92 21.02
N THR A 130 -11.19 7.32 22.20
CA THR A 130 -10.33 6.46 23.03
C THR A 130 -11.03 5.18 23.47
N GLU A 131 -12.30 5.27 23.87
CA GLU A 131 -13.11 4.12 24.28
C GLU A 131 -13.40 3.19 23.10
N ASN A 132 -13.82 3.74 21.95
CA ASN A 132 -14.09 2.96 20.74
C ASN A 132 -12.84 2.22 20.25
N ILE A 133 -11.67 2.87 20.22
CA ILE A 133 -10.43 2.23 19.79
C ILE A 133 -10.11 1.03 20.70
N LEU A 134 -10.29 1.15 22.00
CA LEU A 134 -10.01 0.05 22.94
C LEU A 134 -11.01 -1.11 22.79
N VAL A 135 -12.30 -0.81 22.61
CA VAL A 135 -13.33 -1.85 22.42
C VAL A 135 -13.12 -2.58 21.10
N TYR A 136 -12.89 -1.86 20.00
CA TYR A 136 -12.72 -2.49 18.69
C TYR A 136 -11.34 -3.14 18.52
N GLU A 137 -10.35 -2.79 19.33
CA GLU A 137 -9.04 -3.46 19.29
C GLU A 137 -9.17 -4.97 19.56
N GLU A 138 -9.95 -5.35 20.58
CA GLU A 138 -10.22 -6.77 20.88
C GLU A 138 -10.93 -7.45 19.71
N THR A 139 -11.98 -6.82 19.18
CA THR A 139 -12.73 -7.34 18.03
C THR A 139 -11.84 -7.47 16.78
N LEU A 140 -10.94 -6.51 16.56
CA LEU A 140 -9.99 -6.51 15.45
C LEU A 140 -8.99 -7.65 15.57
N LEU A 141 -8.40 -7.84 16.75
CA LEU A 141 -7.44 -8.93 17.01
C LEU A 141 -8.08 -10.31 16.77
N ASP A 142 -9.29 -10.53 17.29
CA ASP A 142 -10.04 -11.76 17.08
C ASP A 142 -10.37 -11.97 15.60
N SER A 143 -10.82 -10.92 14.92
CA SER A 143 -11.11 -10.96 13.49
C SER A 143 -9.88 -11.26 12.66
N LEU A 144 -8.70 -10.83 13.09
CA LEU A 144 -7.41 -11.12 12.45
C LEU A 144 -6.83 -12.47 12.89
N CYS A 145 -7.47 -13.22 13.79
CA CYS A 145 -6.90 -14.42 14.40
C CYS A 145 -5.48 -14.20 14.95
N PHE A 146 -5.19 -12.99 15.45
CA PHE A 146 -3.85 -12.58 15.89
C PHE A 146 -2.74 -12.72 14.82
N ASP A 147 -3.10 -12.86 13.54
CA ASP A 147 -2.15 -12.87 12.43
C ASP A 147 -1.82 -11.45 11.99
N LEU A 148 -0.85 -10.88 12.70
CA LEU A 148 -0.40 -9.49 12.56
C LEU A 148 0.82 -9.36 11.64
N VAL A 149 1.31 -10.45 11.06
CA VAL A 149 2.43 -10.38 10.12
C VAL A 149 1.92 -9.97 8.75
N VAL A 150 2.45 -8.87 8.22
CA VAL A 150 2.06 -8.29 6.94
C VAL A 150 3.30 -8.11 6.07
N GLU A 151 3.30 -8.72 4.89
CA GLU A 151 4.32 -8.47 3.89
C GLU A 151 4.09 -7.11 3.21
N SER A 152 5.15 -6.35 2.99
CA SER A 152 5.08 -4.99 2.44
C SER A 152 5.56 -4.94 0.98
N PRO A 153 4.71 -4.52 0.02
CA PRO A 153 5.15 -4.30 -1.36
C PRO A 153 6.28 -3.26 -1.42
N HIS A 154 6.25 -2.26 -0.54
CA HIS A 154 7.31 -1.26 -0.41
C HIS A 154 8.64 -1.88 0.04
N ALA A 155 8.61 -2.86 0.95
CA ALA A 155 9.80 -3.60 1.33
C ALA A 155 10.37 -4.39 0.15
N CYS A 156 9.52 -5.06 -0.65
CA CYS A 156 9.95 -5.76 -1.86
C CYS A 156 10.57 -4.80 -2.89
N LEU A 157 9.94 -3.64 -3.14
CA LEU A 157 10.50 -2.60 -4.01
C LEU A 157 11.84 -2.09 -3.48
N ALA A 158 11.93 -1.83 -2.17
CA ALA A 158 13.17 -1.42 -1.55
C ALA A 158 14.25 -2.49 -1.75
N THR A 159 13.99 -3.77 -1.52
CA THR A 159 14.98 -4.83 -1.78
C THR A 159 15.49 -4.83 -3.22
N VAL A 160 14.59 -4.67 -4.21
CA VAL A 160 14.95 -4.67 -5.63
C VAL A 160 15.77 -3.44 -6.01
N PHE A 161 15.48 -2.28 -5.44
CA PHE A 161 16.14 -1.02 -5.77
C PHE A 161 17.30 -0.66 -4.83
N ASN A 162 17.47 -1.34 -3.69
CA ASN A 162 18.47 -1.03 -2.67
C ASN A 162 19.85 -1.67 -2.95
N SER A 163 20.20 -1.91 -4.21
CA SER A 163 21.61 -2.14 -4.51
C SER A 163 22.32 -0.79 -4.57
N THR A 164 23.58 -0.76 -4.14
CA THR A 164 24.55 0.33 -4.20
C THR A 164 24.83 0.88 -5.63
N ALA A 165 23.93 0.64 -6.59
CA ALA A 165 24.10 0.84 -8.03
C ALA A 165 23.14 1.84 -8.70
N LEU A 166 22.22 2.49 -7.97
CA LEU A 166 21.41 3.60 -8.54
C LEU A 166 22.31 4.76 -9.00
N GLY A 167 23.35 5.10 -8.23
CA GLY A 167 24.29 6.18 -8.55
C GLY A 167 25.48 5.80 -9.43
N THR A 168 25.65 4.52 -9.80
CA THR A 168 26.82 4.06 -10.57
C THR A 168 26.53 3.75 -12.04
N GLY A 169 25.26 3.81 -12.45
CA GLY A 169 24.83 3.50 -13.83
C GLY A 169 25.01 2.01 -14.22
N LYS A 170 25.27 1.12 -13.26
CA LYS A 170 25.55 -0.31 -13.48
C LYS A 170 24.51 -1.24 -12.85
N HIS A 171 23.34 -0.72 -12.50
CA HIS A 171 22.25 -1.55 -12.01
C HIS A 171 21.82 -2.55 -13.08
N GLU A 172 21.67 -3.84 -12.73
CA GLU A 172 21.28 -4.89 -13.69
C GLU A 172 19.90 -4.63 -14.32
N LEU A 173 19.03 -3.87 -13.64
CA LEU A 173 17.76 -3.38 -14.20
C LEU A 173 17.95 -2.46 -15.41
N PHE A 174 19.11 -1.82 -15.60
CA PHE A 174 19.38 -1.08 -16.84
C PHE A 174 19.35 -1.99 -18.06
N GLN A 175 19.73 -3.27 -17.95
CA GLN A 175 19.62 -4.23 -19.06
C GLN A 175 18.15 -4.50 -19.42
N VAL A 176 17.27 -4.54 -18.41
CA VAL A 176 15.82 -4.67 -18.59
C VAL A 176 15.20 -3.40 -19.17
N MET A 177 15.74 -2.22 -18.79
CA MET A 177 15.33 -0.92 -19.33
C MET A 177 15.82 -0.67 -20.76
N ASP A 178 17.03 -1.10 -21.12
CA ASP A 178 17.59 -0.99 -22.49
C ASP A 178 16.71 -1.72 -23.51
N ILE A 179 16.13 -2.85 -23.10
CA ILE A 179 15.15 -3.61 -23.85
C ILE A 179 13.83 -2.84 -24.00
N ALA A 180 13.41 -2.10 -22.97
CA ALA A 180 12.13 -1.39 -22.94
C ALA A 180 12.16 -0.01 -23.61
N LEU A 181 13.32 0.66 -23.59
CA LEU A 181 13.48 2.06 -23.97
C LEU A 181 14.07 2.27 -25.37
N SER A 182 14.62 1.23 -26.02
CA SER A 182 15.24 1.24 -27.36
C SER A 182 15.30 2.62 -28.05
N GLN A 183 16.11 3.54 -27.52
CA GLN A 183 16.50 4.82 -28.11
C GLN A 183 17.88 5.24 -27.58
N ASP A 184 18.67 5.79 -28.50
CA ASP A 184 20.11 6.09 -28.46
C ASP A 184 20.57 7.17 -27.44
N SER A 185 20.20 7.10 -26.15
CA SER A 185 20.63 8.12 -25.15
C SER A 185 21.16 7.55 -23.83
N VAL A 186 22.38 6.97 -23.88
CA VAL A 186 23.17 6.49 -22.73
C VAL A 186 23.33 7.53 -21.59
N SER A 187 23.12 8.83 -21.87
CA SER A 187 23.25 9.93 -20.91
C SER A 187 22.04 10.18 -20.00
N GLU A 188 20.86 9.64 -20.29
CA GLU A 188 19.62 9.90 -19.51
C GLU A 188 19.22 8.76 -18.55
N GLY A 189 19.85 7.59 -18.67
CA GLY A 189 19.49 6.36 -17.94
C GLY A 189 19.27 6.53 -16.42
N PRO A 190 20.19 7.16 -15.66
CA PRO A 190 20.03 7.31 -14.22
C PRO A 190 18.79 8.12 -13.79
N GLN A 191 18.45 9.18 -14.52
CA GLN A 191 17.28 10.02 -14.20
C GLN A 191 15.96 9.30 -14.49
N VAL A 192 15.94 8.47 -15.54
CA VAL A 192 14.78 7.63 -15.87
C VAL A 192 14.57 6.55 -14.80
N LEU A 193 15.66 5.92 -14.32
CA LEU A 193 15.56 4.91 -13.26
C LEU A 193 15.05 5.53 -11.95
N ASP A 194 15.57 6.68 -11.53
CA ASP A 194 15.05 7.39 -10.35
C ASP A 194 13.56 7.72 -10.48
N SER A 195 13.12 8.12 -11.69
CA SER A 195 11.71 8.39 -11.98
C SER A 195 10.85 7.13 -11.88
N ILE A 196 11.34 5.99 -12.39
CA ILE A 196 10.66 4.69 -12.27
C ILE A 196 10.55 4.26 -10.81
N VAL A 197 11.64 4.38 -10.03
CA VAL A 197 11.62 3.99 -8.61
C VAL A 197 10.62 4.83 -7.83
N LEU A 198 10.67 6.16 -7.99
CA LEU A 198 9.76 7.08 -7.30
C LEU A 198 8.30 6.85 -7.71
N ASN A 199 8.04 6.62 -8.99
CA ASN A 199 6.70 6.38 -9.50
C ASN A 199 6.17 5.00 -9.04
N ALA A 200 6.97 3.92 -9.09
CA ALA A 200 6.60 2.60 -8.56
C ALA A 200 6.26 2.65 -7.06
N TRP A 201 7.02 3.42 -6.28
CA TRP A 201 6.75 3.62 -4.85
C TRP A 201 5.43 4.36 -4.58
N GLY A 202 5.13 5.37 -5.41
CA GLY A 202 3.85 6.08 -5.39
C GLY A 202 2.69 5.16 -5.74
N ILE A 203 2.83 4.37 -6.80
CA ILE A 203 1.82 3.38 -7.21
C ILE A 203 1.58 2.38 -6.08
N ALA A 204 2.63 1.86 -5.44
CA ALA A 204 2.49 0.95 -4.30
C ALA A 204 1.71 1.59 -3.13
N HIS A 205 1.86 2.89 -2.88
CA HIS A 205 1.01 3.59 -1.89
C HIS A 205 -0.46 3.64 -2.32
N ASP A 206 -0.72 3.94 -3.60
CA ASP A 206 -2.07 4.00 -4.14
C ASP A 206 -2.78 2.66 -4.04
N THR A 207 -2.07 1.55 -4.24
CA THR A 207 -2.64 0.21 -4.15
C THR A 207 -3.24 -0.11 -2.78
N LEU A 208 -2.80 0.54 -1.71
CA LEU A 208 -3.34 0.30 -0.36
C LEU A 208 -4.80 0.77 -0.24
N ARG A 209 -5.25 1.69 -1.11
CA ARG A 209 -6.63 2.21 -1.12
C ARG A 209 -7.65 1.20 -1.63
N ILE A 210 -7.19 0.15 -2.29
CA ILE A 210 -8.00 -0.95 -2.80
C ILE A 210 -7.61 -2.26 -2.10
N PRO A 211 -8.50 -3.26 -2.03
CA PRO A 211 -8.24 -4.52 -1.32
C PRO A 211 -7.25 -5.46 -2.04
N ILE A 212 -6.31 -4.95 -2.84
CA ILE A 212 -5.43 -5.78 -3.68
C ILE A 212 -4.50 -6.68 -2.86
N CYS A 213 -4.16 -6.27 -1.63
CA CYS A 213 -3.39 -7.09 -0.67
C CYS A 213 -4.14 -8.34 -0.19
N LEU A 214 -5.44 -8.44 -0.48
CA LEU A 214 -6.25 -9.64 -0.25
C LEU A 214 -6.23 -10.60 -1.43
N PHE A 215 -5.73 -10.20 -2.59
CA PHE A 215 -5.77 -11.02 -3.81
C PHE A 215 -4.37 -11.49 -4.23
N PHE A 216 -3.36 -10.68 -3.95
CA PHE A 216 -1.98 -10.95 -4.38
C PHE A 216 -1.01 -10.73 -3.23
N ASN A 217 0.08 -11.50 -3.22
CA ASN A 217 1.16 -11.31 -2.27
C ASN A 217 1.98 -10.03 -2.57
N ALA A 218 2.78 -9.60 -1.60
CA ALA A 218 3.51 -8.35 -1.70
C ALA A 218 4.50 -8.30 -2.87
N ARG A 219 5.10 -9.43 -3.24
CA ARG A 219 6.03 -9.54 -4.38
C ARG A 219 5.32 -9.30 -5.71
N ILE A 220 4.15 -9.89 -5.90
CA ILE A 220 3.31 -9.67 -7.09
C ILE A 220 2.93 -8.19 -7.18
N ILE A 221 2.44 -7.60 -6.08
CA ILE A 221 2.04 -6.18 -6.07
C ILE A 221 3.24 -5.28 -6.40
N ALA A 222 4.41 -5.53 -5.81
CA ALA A 222 5.62 -4.77 -6.08
C ALA A 222 6.08 -4.89 -7.54
N ALA A 223 6.12 -6.10 -8.09
CA ALA A 223 6.43 -6.35 -9.49
C ALA A 223 5.46 -5.61 -10.43
N SER A 224 4.16 -5.65 -10.13
CA SER A 224 3.13 -4.92 -10.87
C SER A 224 3.34 -3.41 -10.83
N CYS A 225 3.66 -2.85 -9.66
CA CYS A 225 3.96 -1.41 -9.51
C CYS A 225 5.19 -1.00 -10.34
N PHE A 226 6.25 -1.81 -10.31
CA PHE A 226 7.45 -1.58 -11.12
C PHE A 226 7.12 -1.60 -12.62
N MET A 227 6.35 -2.58 -13.08
CA MET A 227 6.01 -2.69 -14.49
C MET A 227 5.12 -1.55 -15.00
N VAL A 228 4.10 -1.17 -14.23
CA VAL A 228 3.27 0.00 -14.58
C VAL A 228 4.15 1.25 -14.65
N SER A 229 5.05 1.41 -13.68
CA SER A 229 5.96 2.54 -13.65
C SER A 229 6.91 2.59 -14.84
N LEU A 230 7.52 1.45 -15.19
CA LEU A 230 8.42 1.30 -16.34
C LEU A 230 7.73 1.74 -17.64
N VAL A 231 6.51 1.25 -17.88
CA VAL A 231 5.73 1.58 -19.09
C VAL A 231 5.31 3.05 -19.11
N SER A 232 4.90 3.60 -17.97
CA SER A 232 4.56 5.03 -17.86
C SER A 232 5.76 5.95 -18.12
N CYS A 233 6.98 5.52 -17.76
CA CYS A 233 8.19 6.29 -18.00
C CYS A 233 8.77 6.09 -19.42
N SER A 234 8.43 4.99 -20.12
CA SER A 234 8.96 4.69 -21.45
C SER A 234 8.19 5.35 -22.61
N ASN A 235 6.92 5.72 -22.42
CA ASN A 235 6.10 6.35 -23.47
C ASN A 235 5.49 7.68 -23.00
N LEU A 236 5.97 8.79 -23.56
CA LEU A 236 5.23 10.07 -23.57
C LEU A 236 4.02 9.90 -24.51
N SER A 237 2.79 10.12 -24.03
CA SER A 237 1.53 10.35 -24.78
C SER A 237 0.48 9.23 -24.95
N THR A 238 0.32 8.30 -24.01
CA THR A 238 -0.85 7.39 -24.01
C THR A 238 -1.82 7.75 -22.89
N GLU A 239 -3.08 8.06 -23.23
CA GLU A 239 -4.15 8.14 -22.23
C GLU A 239 -4.24 6.80 -21.48
N TRP A 240 -4.51 6.81 -20.16
CA TRP A 240 -4.52 5.61 -19.31
C TRP A 240 -5.45 4.49 -19.81
N THR A 241 -6.41 4.84 -20.67
CA THR A 241 -7.39 3.95 -21.31
C THR A 241 -6.84 3.17 -22.50
N ASP A 242 -5.76 3.65 -23.10
CA ASP A 242 -5.14 3.10 -24.30
C ASP A 242 -3.85 2.35 -23.98
N PHE A 243 -3.61 1.98 -22.71
CA PHE A 243 -2.52 1.06 -22.32
C PHE A 243 -2.61 -0.18 -23.21
N PRO A 244 -1.86 -0.25 -24.32
CA PRO A 244 -1.85 -1.45 -25.15
C PRO A 244 -1.17 -2.48 -24.28
N SER A 245 -1.66 -3.72 -24.17
CA SER A 245 -0.97 -4.81 -23.45
C SER A 245 0.55 -4.66 -23.65
N PRO A 246 1.27 -4.02 -22.71
CA PRO A 246 2.72 -3.88 -22.86
C PRO A 246 3.34 -5.23 -22.47
N PHE A 247 2.56 -6.04 -21.79
CA PHE A 247 2.89 -7.33 -21.24
C PHE A 247 3.05 -8.39 -22.30
N ASP A 248 2.27 -8.45 -23.38
CA ASP A 248 2.51 -9.51 -24.38
C ASP A 248 3.94 -9.46 -24.94
N ARG A 249 4.58 -8.28 -25.02
CA ARG A 249 5.98 -8.14 -25.44
C ARG A 249 7.01 -8.47 -24.33
N TYR A 250 6.73 -8.14 -23.07
CA TYR A 250 7.62 -8.46 -21.92
C TYR A 250 7.33 -9.80 -21.24
N LEU A 251 6.22 -10.43 -21.58
CA LEU A 251 5.76 -11.75 -21.17
C LEU A 251 5.84 -12.77 -22.33
N SER A 252 6.09 -12.32 -23.57
CA SER A 252 6.34 -13.25 -24.70
C SER A 252 7.67 -13.96 -24.54
N THR A 253 7.56 -15.26 -24.22
CA THR A 253 8.35 -16.43 -24.65
C THR A 253 9.89 -16.44 -24.71
N ASP A 254 10.61 -15.32 -24.63
CA ASP A 254 12.06 -15.34 -24.52
C ASP A 254 12.46 -15.35 -23.03
N PRO A 255 12.99 -16.47 -22.49
CA PRO A 255 13.38 -16.58 -21.10
C PRO A 255 14.45 -15.57 -20.68
N SER A 256 15.25 -15.06 -21.63
CA SER A 256 16.29 -14.06 -21.36
C SER A 256 15.71 -12.70 -20.94
N MET A 257 14.47 -12.42 -21.33
CA MET A 257 13.75 -11.16 -21.09
C MET A 257 13.03 -11.14 -19.74
N LEU A 258 12.94 -12.29 -19.06
CA LEU A 258 12.20 -12.48 -17.81
C LEU A 258 13.07 -12.47 -16.55
N GLY A 259 14.38 -12.19 -16.69
CA GLY A 259 15.32 -12.17 -15.56
C GLY A 259 14.97 -11.14 -14.47
N TRP A 260 14.13 -10.16 -14.76
CA TRP A 260 13.62 -9.21 -13.78
C TRP A 260 12.68 -9.85 -12.74
N LEU A 261 11.98 -10.93 -13.08
CA LEU A 261 11.08 -11.64 -12.15
C LEU A 261 11.85 -12.20 -10.95
N GLU A 262 13.05 -12.74 -11.19
CA GLU A 262 13.90 -13.31 -10.14
C GLU A 262 14.29 -12.27 -9.08
N LYS A 263 14.39 -10.98 -9.47
CA LYS A 263 14.69 -9.89 -8.52
C LYS A 263 13.57 -9.71 -7.49
N PHE A 264 12.33 -9.98 -7.87
CA PHE A 264 11.19 -10.00 -6.96
C PHE A 264 10.98 -11.38 -6.31
N SER A 265 11.88 -12.35 -6.52
CA SER A 265 11.69 -13.76 -6.13
C SER A 265 10.41 -14.35 -6.72
N LEU A 266 10.15 -14.06 -8.00
CA LEU A 266 9.03 -14.54 -8.81
C LEU A 266 9.53 -15.37 -10.00
N ASN A 267 8.63 -16.12 -10.62
CA ASN A 267 8.94 -16.96 -11.78
C ASN A 267 7.83 -16.89 -12.84
N PHE A 268 7.96 -17.66 -13.93
CA PHE A 268 7.01 -17.64 -15.05
C PHE A 268 5.56 -17.94 -14.64
N SER A 269 5.33 -18.76 -13.61
CA SER A 269 3.96 -19.06 -13.13
C SER A 269 3.24 -17.85 -12.53
N ASP A 270 3.99 -16.83 -12.13
CA ASP A 270 3.48 -15.64 -11.45
C ASP A 270 2.98 -14.57 -12.43
N ILE A 271 3.31 -14.71 -13.71
CA ILE A 271 3.00 -13.75 -14.76
C ILE A 271 1.50 -13.44 -14.85
N GLN A 272 0.64 -14.47 -14.76
CA GLN A 272 -0.80 -14.26 -14.81
C GLN A 272 -1.28 -13.39 -13.64
N GLN A 273 -0.77 -13.67 -12.43
CA GLN A 273 -1.11 -12.89 -11.24
C GLN A 273 -0.62 -11.44 -11.36
N ILE A 274 0.56 -11.21 -11.94
CA ILE A 274 1.07 -9.85 -12.23
C ILE A 274 0.12 -9.12 -13.19
N SER A 275 -0.31 -9.79 -14.27
CA SER A 275 -1.25 -9.22 -15.25
C SER A 275 -2.59 -8.85 -14.61
N ASP A 276 -3.20 -9.76 -13.84
CA ASP A 276 -4.47 -9.54 -13.16
C ASP A 276 -4.36 -8.40 -12.13
N CYS A 277 -3.26 -8.35 -11.39
CA CYS A 277 -2.96 -7.30 -10.41
C CYS A 277 -2.88 -5.93 -11.10
N ILE A 278 -2.19 -5.83 -12.24
CA ILE A 278 -2.08 -4.58 -13.01
C ILE A 278 -3.42 -4.16 -13.58
N PHE A 279 -4.22 -5.10 -14.08
CA PHE A 279 -5.57 -4.81 -14.56
C PHE A 279 -6.42 -4.14 -13.47
N ILE A 280 -6.39 -4.67 -12.25
CA ILE A 280 -7.11 -4.10 -11.10
C ILE A 280 -6.57 -2.70 -10.75
N MET A 281 -5.26 -2.49 -10.75
CA MET A 281 -4.65 -1.17 -10.51
C MET A 281 -5.09 -0.14 -11.56
N LEU A 282 -5.03 -0.48 -12.84
CA LEU A 282 -5.40 0.41 -13.94
C LEU A 282 -6.90 0.73 -13.93
N TYR A 283 -7.74 -0.25 -13.59
CA TYR A 283 -9.18 -0.03 -13.41
C TYR A 283 -9.46 0.96 -12.27
N PHE A 284 -8.77 0.82 -11.13
CA PHE A 284 -8.84 1.80 -10.04
C PHE A 284 -8.44 3.20 -10.51
N TYR A 285 -7.33 3.33 -11.25
CA TYR A 285 -6.90 4.64 -11.76
C TYR A 285 -7.87 5.25 -12.78
N LYS A 286 -8.53 4.43 -13.60
CA LYS A 286 -9.51 4.90 -14.59
C LYS A 286 -10.79 5.42 -13.95
N THR A 287 -11.17 4.87 -12.80
CA THR A 287 -12.43 5.17 -12.11
C THR A 287 -12.26 6.22 -11.00
N SER A 288 -11.02 6.50 -10.58
CA SER A 288 -10.69 7.54 -9.58
C SER A 288 -10.67 8.93 -10.21
N GLU A 289 -11.10 9.97 -9.47
CA GLU A 289 -10.99 11.34 -9.97
C GLU A 289 -9.53 11.78 -10.14
N PRO A 290 -9.16 12.56 -11.18
CA PRO A 290 -7.77 12.92 -11.49
C PRO A 290 -7.00 13.60 -10.33
N ASN A 291 -7.71 14.27 -9.42
CA ASN A 291 -7.16 15.02 -8.30
C ASN A 291 -7.03 14.21 -6.99
N GLU A 292 -7.41 12.93 -6.98
CA GLU A 292 -7.30 12.07 -5.79
C GLU A 292 -5.99 11.28 -5.72
N ARG A 293 -5.00 11.56 -6.58
CA ARG A 293 -3.67 10.90 -6.49
C ARG A 293 -2.96 11.37 -5.23
N VAL A 294 -2.85 10.49 -4.24
CA VAL A 294 -2.20 10.86 -2.98
C VAL A 294 -0.70 10.67 -3.12
N GLN A 295 0.05 11.77 -2.98
CA GLN A 295 1.50 11.66 -2.80
C GLN A 295 1.77 10.89 -1.51
N SER A 296 2.62 9.87 -1.60
CA SER A 296 3.11 9.15 -0.43
C SER A 296 3.54 10.14 0.66
N PRO A 297 3.07 10.03 1.90
CA PRO A 297 3.47 10.92 2.99
C PRO A 297 4.95 10.73 3.35
N VAL A 298 5.55 9.61 2.92
CA VAL A 298 6.97 9.30 3.10
C VAL A 298 7.63 9.11 1.73
N PRO A 299 8.49 10.04 1.29
CA PRO A 299 9.30 9.87 0.09
C PRO A 299 10.15 8.59 0.17
N TYR A 300 10.33 7.87 -0.94
CA TYR A 300 11.19 6.68 -1.03
C TYR A 300 12.57 6.87 -0.38
N GLN A 301 13.17 8.04 -0.57
CA GLN A 301 14.47 8.44 -0.01
C GLN A 301 14.50 8.46 1.54
N GLN A 302 13.36 8.65 2.20
CA GLN A 302 13.24 8.60 3.66
C GLN A 302 13.00 7.17 4.16
N ALA A 303 12.25 6.36 3.41
CA ALA A 303 11.97 4.97 3.79
C ALA A 303 13.21 4.08 3.71
N THR A 304 14.07 4.30 2.70
CA THR A 304 15.35 3.59 2.56
C THR A 304 16.35 3.95 3.66
N ARG A 305 16.41 5.22 4.11
CA ARG A 305 17.24 5.63 5.25
C ARG A 305 16.85 4.93 6.56
N SER A 306 15.56 4.72 6.83
CA SER A 306 15.11 4.03 8.04
C SER A 306 15.46 2.53 8.01
N ALA A 307 15.26 1.87 6.86
CA ALA A 307 15.58 0.45 6.69
C ALA A 307 17.07 0.12 6.90
N TYR A 308 17.99 1.06 6.61
CA TYR A 308 19.41 0.91 6.91
C TYR A 308 19.77 1.09 8.38
N ILE A 309 19.04 1.94 9.11
CA ILE A 309 19.30 2.15 10.55
C ILE A 309 18.82 0.92 11.33
N ASP A 310 17.67 0.34 10.95
CA ASP A 310 17.11 -0.82 11.65
C ASP A 310 17.81 -2.14 11.29
N SER A 311 18.39 -2.26 10.10
CA SER A 311 19.22 -3.44 9.72
C SER A 311 20.67 -3.36 10.23
N GLY A 312 21.17 -2.16 10.53
CA GLY A 312 22.53 -1.94 11.07
C GLY A 312 22.66 -2.13 12.59
N ALA A 313 21.56 -2.11 13.34
CA ALA A 313 21.56 -2.25 14.80
C ALA A 313 21.57 -3.72 15.29
N MET A 314 21.37 -4.70 14.40
CA MET A 314 21.33 -6.13 14.74
C MET A 314 22.66 -6.87 14.51
N ALA A 315 23.75 -6.16 14.22
CA ALA A 315 25.07 -6.76 13.95
C ALA A 315 26.15 -6.45 15.00
N ALA A 316 25.77 -6.05 16.22
CA ALA A 316 26.72 -5.83 17.30
C ALA A 316 26.12 -6.16 18.67
N TYR A 317 25.84 -7.45 18.93
CA TYR A 317 25.99 -8.11 20.23
C TYR A 317 26.15 -9.62 20.03
#